data_AF-A0AB73T7X4-F1
#
_entry.id   AF-A0AB73T7X4-F1
#
_cell.length_a   1.000
_cell.length_b   1.000
_cell.length_c   1.000
_cell.angle_alpha   90.00
_cell.angle_beta   90.00
_cell.angle_gamma   90.00
#
_symmetry.space_group_name_H-M   'P 1'
#
loop_
_entity.id
_entity.type
_entity.pdbx_description
1 polymer ?
#
loop_
_entity_poly.entity_id
_entity_poly.type
_entity_poly.pdbx_seq_one_letter_code
_entity_poly.pdbx_strand_id
1 'polypeptide(L)'
;MLKKAEVLLAAVILALICWLGWQLIEEPAAEAFREAAEGQEDGTESVPAAETESETESEAVKQPLPKKYDQRRNGRKLYIKDQKNLGTCWAVATSSALEAALLPKEHQEFSADHISMQNGYNGTQQDGGAYTMAMAYLTAWKGPVLESEDPYGDGYSPDGLKPFAHVQEIRLYREKDIEKLKRAVYEFGAVQSSIYMDMTSSIGNSVYYSKMNYAYCYPYEKKANHDILIIGWDDNYPASNFTYNVKGNGAFICQNSWGEKFGEDGIFYVSYEDAVLGGTSVAYSGIEATDNYDNLYQSDECGWVAQLGYGKDSCYFANAYTAGEDEWLEAAGFYATEKNTSYKVYVIPEFDGELKLSSAKPAAEGKFTDAGYYTVKLDEPVQLEAGVKFAVAVQITSPGSEYPAAAESQADEMTKDADLTDGEGYISSNGDSWTSAEEQYQCNLCLKAYTSKRSAD
;
A
#
# COMPACT_ATOMS: atom_id res chain seq x y z
N MET A 1 7.23 59.46 -30.99
CA MET A 1 6.04 58.60 -30.87
C MET A 1 6.28 57.20 -31.42
N LEU A 2 6.91 57.02 -32.59
CA LEU A 2 7.21 55.68 -33.15
C LEU A 2 8.00 54.73 -32.22
N LYS A 3 9.09 55.17 -31.58
CA LYS A 3 9.90 54.31 -30.69
C LYS A 3 9.15 53.76 -29.46
N LYS A 4 8.11 54.44 -28.97
CA LYS A 4 7.30 53.93 -27.85
C LYS A 4 6.29 52.87 -28.31
N ALA A 5 5.83 52.96 -29.56
CA ALA A 5 4.92 51.98 -30.14
C ALA A 5 5.63 50.65 -30.46
N GLU A 6 6.89 50.71 -30.90
CA GLU A 6 7.71 49.51 -31.18
C GLU A 6 8.04 48.70 -29.91
N VAL A 7 8.36 49.39 -28.80
CA VAL A 7 8.61 48.73 -27.51
C VAL A 7 7.34 48.11 -26.93
N LEU A 8 6.19 48.79 -27.08
CA LEU A 8 4.90 48.24 -26.64
C LEU A 8 4.51 46.99 -27.46
N LEU A 9 4.73 47.05 -28.79
CA LEU A 9 4.45 45.93 -29.68
C LEU A 9 5.34 44.71 -29.37
N ALA A 10 6.62 44.94 -29.09
CA ALA A 10 7.54 43.87 -28.69
C ALA A 10 7.14 43.22 -27.35
N ALA A 11 6.70 44.01 -26.37
CA ALA A 11 6.23 43.48 -25.08
C ALA A 11 4.93 42.67 -25.22
N VAL A 12 4.00 43.11 -26.08
CA VAL A 12 2.75 42.36 -26.37
C VAL A 12 3.05 41.05 -27.09
N ILE A 13 3.99 41.04 -28.03
CA ILE A 13 4.43 39.82 -28.72
C ILE A 13 5.09 38.85 -27.74
N LEU A 14 5.95 39.34 -26.83
CA LEU A 14 6.60 38.49 -25.84
C LEU A 14 5.60 37.87 -24.85
N ALA A 15 4.60 38.66 -24.40
CA ALA A 15 3.53 38.18 -23.55
C ALA A 15 2.64 37.14 -24.24
N LEU A 16 2.35 37.33 -25.53
CA LEU A 16 1.62 36.34 -26.34
C LEU A 16 2.42 35.05 -26.54
N ILE A 17 3.75 35.14 -26.73
CA ILE A 17 4.61 33.95 -26.85
C ILE A 17 4.69 33.21 -25.50
N CYS A 18 4.80 33.92 -24.38
CA CYS A 18 4.79 33.30 -23.05
C CYS A 18 3.43 32.65 -22.74
N TRP A 19 2.33 33.31 -23.09
CA TRP A 19 0.98 32.79 -22.89
C TRP A 19 0.67 31.57 -23.79
N LEU A 20 1.10 31.60 -25.05
CA LEU A 20 0.99 30.45 -25.96
C LEU A 20 1.93 29.31 -25.55
N GLY A 21 3.13 29.62 -25.05
CA GLY A 21 4.05 28.63 -24.50
C GLY A 21 3.51 27.97 -23.23
N TRP A 22 2.87 28.75 -22.35
CA TRP A 22 2.16 28.25 -21.17
C TRP A 22 1.01 27.32 -21.56
N GLN A 23 0.16 27.71 -22.52
CA GLN A 23 -0.95 26.89 -23.03
C GLN A 23 -0.46 25.57 -23.66
N LEU A 24 0.69 25.58 -24.36
CA LEU A 24 1.27 24.38 -24.98
C LEU A 24 1.93 23.41 -23.98
N ILE A 25 2.21 23.85 -22.75
CA ILE A 25 2.80 23.03 -21.69
C ILE A 25 1.72 22.54 -20.71
N GLU A 26 0.70 23.36 -20.45
CA GLU A 26 -0.34 23.08 -19.45
C GLU A 26 -1.46 22.16 -19.98
N GLU A 27 -1.84 22.25 -21.27
CA GLU A 27 -2.87 21.36 -21.83
C GLU A 27 -2.43 19.86 -21.87
N PRO A 28 -1.20 19.50 -22.31
CA PRO A 28 -0.76 18.11 -22.27
C PRO A 28 -0.56 17.57 -20.84
N ALA A 29 -0.18 18.43 -19.88
CA ALA A 29 0.03 18.04 -18.49
C ALA A 29 -1.31 17.83 -17.75
N ALA A 30 -2.28 18.72 -17.95
CA ALA A 30 -3.61 18.59 -17.34
C ALA A 30 -4.42 17.42 -17.95
N GLU A 31 -4.19 17.08 -19.22
CA GLU A 31 -4.81 15.94 -19.89
C GLU A 31 -4.13 14.61 -19.50
N ALA A 32 -2.80 14.58 -19.32
CA ALA A 32 -2.10 13.43 -18.75
C ALA A 32 -2.47 13.15 -17.28
N PHE A 33 -2.73 14.20 -16.48
CA PHE A 33 -3.24 14.07 -15.11
C PHE A 33 -4.69 13.57 -15.04
N ARG A 34 -5.52 13.85 -16.06
CA ARG A 34 -6.90 13.33 -16.16
C ARG A 34 -6.96 11.91 -16.73
N GLU A 35 -6.14 11.57 -17.71
CA GLU A 35 -6.07 10.22 -18.27
C GLU A 35 -5.52 9.21 -17.24
N ALA A 36 -4.62 9.62 -16.33
CA ALA A 36 -4.17 8.77 -15.22
C ALA A 36 -5.26 8.51 -14.15
N ALA A 37 -6.25 9.40 -14.02
CA ALA A 37 -7.35 9.28 -13.06
C ALA A 37 -8.60 8.58 -13.63
N GLU A 38 -8.79 8.57 -14.95
CA GLU A 38 -9.97 7.99 -15.61
C GLU A 38 -9.67 6.80 -16.55
N GLY A 39 -8.40 6.48 -16.82
CA GLY A 39 -7.97 5.45 -17.77
C GLY A 39 -7.51 4.14 -17.12
N GLN A 40 -8.43 3.37 -16.54
CA GLN A 40 -8.19 1.94 -16.26
C GLN A 40 -9.29 1.09 -16.92
N GLU A 41 -9.34 1.10 -18.25
CA GLU A 41 -10.08 0.13 -19.07
C GLU A 41 -9.32 -0.24 -20.36
N ASP A 42 -9.02 -1.54 -20.46
CA ASP A 42 -8.84 -2.45 -21.60
C ASP A 42 -7.84 -2.14 -22.75
N GLY A 43 -7.10 -3.17 -23.16
CA GLY A 43 -6.22 -3.12 -24.33
C GLY A 43 -5.08 -4.15 -24.34
N THR A 44 -5.42 -5.44 -24.41
CA THR A 44 -4.48 -6.51 -24.74
C THR A 44 -3.83 -6.29 -26.11
N GLU A 45 -2.49 -6.38 -26.21
CA GLU A 45 -1.83 -6.90 -27.42
C GLU A 45 -0.43 -7.47 -27.11
N SER A 46 -0.20 -8.69 -27.57
CA SER A 46 0.98 -9.51 -27.35
C SER A 46 2.13 -9.16 -28.30
N VAL A 47 3.36 -9.02 -27.79
CA VAL A 47 4.60 -8.93 -28.58
C VAL A 47 5.66 -9.86 -27.95
N PRO A 48 6.45 -10.60 -28.75
CA PRO A 48 7.02 -11.88 -28.31
C PRO A 48 8.29 -11.75 -27.47
N ALA A 49 8.51 -12.80 -26.67
CA ALA A 49 9.63 -12.98 -25.76
C ALA A 49 11.00 -12.85 -26.43
N ALA A 50 11.84 -11.99 -25.86
CA ALA A 50 13.29 -12.04 -26.03
C ALA A 50 13.89 -12.76 -24.82
N GLU A 51 14.75 -13.73 -25.11
CA GLU A 51 15.37 -14.67 -24.18
C GLU A 51 16.22 -13.94 -23.13
N THR A 52 15.88 -14.13 -21.85
CA THR A 52 16.66 -13.64 -20.71
C THR A 52 17.71 -14.67 -20.31
N GLU A 53 18.97 -14.23 -20.31
CA GLU A 53 20.10 -14.95 -19.73
C GLU A 53 19.92 -15.07 -18.21
N SER A 54 20.29 -16.24 -17.68
CA SER A 54 19.99 -16.70 -16.33
C SER A 54 20.70 -15.90 -15.23
N GLU A 55 19.92 -15.22 -14.39
CA GLU A 55 20.37 -14.73 -13.09
C GLU A 55 20.51 -15.91 -12.12
N THR A 56 21.70 -16.10 -11.56
CA THR A 56 21.96 -17.07 -10.50
C THR A 56 21.89 -16.35 -9.15
N GLU A 57 20.69 -16.20 -8.64
CA GLU A 57 20.48 -15.88 -7.23
C GLU A 57 20.67 -17.19 -6.44
N SER A 58 21.41 -17.15 -5.34
CA SER A 58 21.48 -18.30 -4.44
C SER A 58 20.13 -18.42 -3.71
N GLU A 59 19.17 -19.09 -4.35
CA GLU A 59 17.93 -19.51 -3.72
C GLU A 59 18.29 -20.36 -2.50
N ALA A 60 18.11 -19.81 -1.29
CA ALA A 60 17.87 -20.65 -0.14
C ALA A 60 16.66 -21.54 -0.52
N VAL A 61 16.87 -22.85 -0.62
CA VAL A 61 15.86 -23.81 -1.06
C VAL A 61 14.62 -23.67 -0.16
N LYS A 62 13.61 -22.92 -0.62
CA LYS A 62 12.36 -22.74 0.11
C LYS A 62 11.68 -24.11 0.19
N GLN A 63 11.29 -24.53 1.40
CA GLN A 63 10.66 -25.84 1.56
C GLN A 63 9.41 -25.95 0.67
N PRO A 64 9.16 -27.12 0.06
CA PRO A 64 7.95 -27.34 -0.74
C PRO A 64 6.71 -27.15 0.14
N LEU A 65 5.73 -26.42 -0.38
CA LEU A 65 4.46 -26.24 0.32
C LEU A 65 3.65 -27.54 0.35
N PRO A 66 2.89 -27.81 1.43
CA PRO A 66 1.99 -28.96 1.46
C PRO A 66 0.86 -28.78 0.43
N LYS A 67 0.30 -29.89 -0.05
CA LYS A 67 -0.88 -29.88 -0.94
C LYS A 67 -2.15 -29.33 -0.28
N LYS A 68 -2.18 -29.31 1.05
CA LYS A 68 -3.27 -28.75 1.84
C LYS A 68 -2.70 -28.04 3.06
N TYR A 69 -3.15 -26.82 3.28
CA TYR A 69 -2.84 -26.04 4.46
C TYR A 69 -4.11 -25.36 4.97
N ASP A 70 -4.31 -25.38 6.27
CA ASP A 70 -5.47 -24.77 6.91
C ASP A 70 -4.97 -24.05 8.16
N GLN A 71 -4.91 -22.71 8.08
CA GLN A 71 -4.43 -21.84 9.14
C GLN A 71 -5.21 -22.07 10.43
N ARG A 72 -6.46 -22.56 10.42
CA ARG A 72 -7.27 -22.71 11.64
C ARG A 72 -6.76 -23.80 12.60
N ARG A 73 -5.83 -24.64 12.15
CA ARG A 73 -5.28 -25.76 12.94
C ARG A 73 -4.24 -25.27 13.94
N ASN A 74 -3.89 -26.12 14.92
CA ASN A 74 -2.78 -25.88 15.85
C ASN A 74 -2.84 -24.53 16.59
N GLY A 75 -4.04 -24.12 17.02
CA GLY A 75 -4.24 -22.88 17.80
C GLY A 75 -4.26 -21.59 16.98
N ARG A 76 -4.27 -21.67 15.64
CA ARG A 76 -4.25 -20.51 14.74
C ARG A 76 -5.64 -20.16 14.18
N LYS A 77 -6.72 -20.51 14.88
CA LYS A 77 -8.10 -20.13 14.52
C LYS A 77 -8.34 -18.65 14.85
N LEU A 78 -8.82 -17.91 13.86
CA LEU A 78 -9.22 -16.50 13.97
C LEU A 78 -10.63 -16.33 14.55
N TYR A 79 -10.93 -15.12 15.01
CA TYR A 79 -12.31 -14.68 15.25
C TYR A 79 -13.03 -14.47 13.92
N ILE A 80 -14.30 -14.87 13.87
CA ILE A 80 -15.16 -14.65 12.71
C ILE A 80 -15.95 -13.38 12.93
N LYS A 81 -15.55 -12.32 12.24
CA LYS A 81 -16.16 -10.99 12.33
C LYS A 81 -17.36 -10.85 11.41
N ASP A 82 -18.24 -9.90 11.73
CA ASP A 82 -19.45 -9.58 10.97
C ASP A 82 -19.52 -8.08 10.69
N GLN A 83 -19.36 -7.70 9.42
CA GLN A 83 -19.44 -6.30 8.97
C GLN A 83 -20.87 -5.74 9.00
N LYS A 84 -21.86 -6.59 9.32
CA LYS A 84 -23.28 -6.26 9.35
C LYS A 84 -23.73 -5.66 8.00
N ASN A 85 -24.16 -4.41 8.01
CA ASN A 85 -24.65 -3.65 6.86
C ASN A 85 -23.73 -2.48 6.49
N LEU A 86 -22.47 -2.50 6.92
CA LEU A 86 -21.46 -1.50 6.60
C LEU A 86 -20.63 -1.93 5.38
N GLY A 87 -20.08 -0.96 4.66
CA GLY A 87 -19.16 -1.16 3.52
C GLY A 87 -17.71 -1.43 3.93
N THR A 88 -17.47 -2.04 5.09
CA THR A 88 -16.14 -2.10 5.72
C THR A 88 -15.46 -3.47 5.64
N CYS A 89 -15.80 -4.28 4.63
CA CYS A 89 -15.14 -5.56 4.35
C CYS A 89 -13.61 -5.44 4.27
N TRP A 90 -13.11 -4.36 3.68
CA TRP A 90 -11.68 -4.04 3.58
C TRP A 90 -11.03 -3.91 4.97
N ALA A 91 -11.64 -3.18 5.90
CA ALA A 91 -11.13 -3.00 7.26
C ALA A 91 -11.24 -4.28 8.10
N VAL A 92 -12.32 -5.05 7.93
CA VAL A 92 -12.48 -6.36 8.59
C VAL A 92 -11.43 -7.37 8.09
N ALA A 93 -11.18 -7.40 6.78
CA ALA A 93 -10.15 -8.25 6.19
C ALA A 93 -8.74 -7.83 6.66
N THR A 94 -8.44 -6.53 6.70
CA THR A 94 -7.17 -6.02 7.23
C THR A 94 -6.94 -6.39 8.69
N SER A 95 -7.90 -6.09 9.59
CA SER A 95 -7.76 -6.43 11.02
C SER A 95 -7.58 -7.93 11.22
N SER A 96 -8.35 -8.76 10.51
CA SER A 96 -8.24 -10.22 10.58
C SER A 96 -6.90 -10.74 10.04
N ALA A 97 -6.31 -10.07 9.03
CA ALA A 97 -4.99 -10.42 8.51
C ALA A 97 -3.88 -10.11 9.51
N LEU A 98 -3.95 -8.97 10.21
CA LEU A 98 -3.02 -8.60 11.27
C LEU A 98 -3.07 -9.60 12.43
N GLU A 99 -4.28 -10.00 12.85
CA GLU A 99 -4.47 -11.04 13.86
C GLU A 99 -3.84 -12.37 13.42
N ALA A 100 -4.02 -12.76 12.16
CA ALA A 100 -3.50 -14.02 11.63
C ALA A 100 -1.97 -14.09 11.66
N ALA A 101 -1.31 -12.96 11.46
CA ALA A 101 0.15 -12.84 11.50
C ALA A 101 0.72 -13.00 12.92
N LEU A 102 -0.06 -12.66 13.96
CA LEU A 102 0.34 -12.82 15.37
C LEU A 102 0.15 -14.26 15.90
N LEU A 103 -0.73 -15.04 15.28
CA LEU A 103 -1.05 -16.39 15.73
C LEU A 103 0.09 -17.40 15.47
N PRO A 104 0.21 -18.48 16.28
CA PRO A 104 -0.49 -18.73 17.54
C PRO A 104 0.22 -18.08 18.74
N LYS A 105 1.23 -17.22 18.49
CA LYS A 105 2.07 -16.66 19.56
C LYS A 105 1.25 -15.72 20.44
N GLU A 106 0.39 -14.94 19.80
CA GLU A 106 -0.43 -13.95 20.46
C GLU A 106 -1.82 -13.93 19.83
N HIS A 107 -2.85 -13.94 20.69
CA HIS A 107 -4.25 -13.85 20.29
C HIS A 107 -4.74 -12.45 20.63
N GLN A 108 -4.99 -11.65 19.60
CA GLN A 108 -5.61 -10.33 19.72
C GLN A 108 -6.84 -10.25 18.82
N GLU A 109 -7.70 -9.27 19.11
CA GLU A 109 -8.80 -8.87 18.25
C GLU A 109 -8.66 -7.36 18.01
N PHE A 110 -8.46 -6.96 16.76
CA PHE A 110 -8.23 -5.57 16.37
C PHE A 110 -9.50 -4.92 15.87
N SER A 111 -9.68 -3.63 16.18
CA SER A 111 -10.85 -2.87 15.79
C SER A 111 -10.85 -2.60 14.28
N ALA A 112 -11.81 -3.19 13.59
CA ALA A 112 -12.12 -2.81 12.21
C ALA A 112 -12.83 -1.45 12.15
N ASP A 113 -13.46 -1.01 13.24
CA ASP A 113 -14.18 0.25 13.33
C ASP A 113 -13.20 1.41 13.25
N HIS A 114 -12.16 1.38 14.09
CA HIS A 114 -11.10 2.38 14.12
C HIS A 114 -10.37 2.48 12.78
N ILE A 115 -10.03 1.35 12.14
CA ILE A 115 -9.45 1.34 10.79
C ILE A 115 -10.38 2.08 9.80
N SER A 116 -11.69 1.83 9.87
CA SER A 116 -12.65 2.40 8.94
C SER A 116 -13.03 3.86 9.21
N MET A 117 -12.85 4.37 10.42
CA MET A 117 -13.25 5.72 10.83
C MET A 117 -12.08 6.69 11.03
N GLN A 118 -10.89 6.19 11.36
CA GLN A 118 -9.72 6.99 11.72
C GLN A 118 -8.58 6.86 10.69
N ASN A 119 -8.87 6.48 9.43
CA ASN A 119 -7.87 6.29 8.37
C ASN A 119 -7.38 7.58 7.69
N GLY A 120 -7.97 8.75 7.99
CA GLY A 120 -7.56 10.04 7.41
C GLY A 120 -8.23 10.39 6.08
N TYR A 121 -8.97 9.48 5.45
CA TYR A 121 -9.72 9.77 4.23
C TYR A 121 -11.08 10.39 4.56
N ASN A 122 -11.56 11.25 3.67
CA ASN A 122 -12.88 11.85 3.72
C ASN A 122 -13.94 10.89 3.15
N GLY A 123 -14.38 9.94 3.96
CA GLY A 123 -15.44 9.00 3.60
C GLY A 123 -16.18 8.46 4.82
N THR A 124 -17.32 7.84 4.59
CA THR A 124 -18.10 7.15 5.61
C THR A 124 -17.93 5.63 5.49
N GLN A 125 -18.23 4.89 6.56
CA GLN A 125 -18.23 3.43 6.55
C GLN A 125 -19.20 2.81 5.52
N GLN A 126 -20.08 3.59 4.89
CA GLN A 126 -21.01 3.12 3.85
C GLN A 126 -20.46 3.23 2.43
N ASP A 127 -19.46 4.08 2.21
CA ASP A 127 -18.96 4.39 0.87
C ASP A 127 -18.09 3.25 0.28
N GLY A 128 -17.74 2.27 1.11
CA GLY A 128 -16.76 1.26 0.77
C GLY A 128 -15.34 1.73 1.12
N GLY A 129 -14.34 1.01 0.64
CA GLY A 129 -12.94 1.41 0.82
C GLY A 129 -12.01 0.40 0.17
N ALA A 130 -10.71 0.64 0.33
CA ALA A 130 -9.66 -0.15 -0.29
C ALA A 130 -8.55 -0.47 0.70
N TYR A 131 -7.79 -1.52 0.39
CA TYR A 131 -6.61 -1.89 1.18
C TYR A 131 -5.58 -0.75 1.29
N THR A 132 -5.50 0.16 0.32
CA THR A 132 -4.59 1.33 0.35
C THR A 132 -4.90 2.27 1.50
N MET A 133 -6.18 2.48 1.83
CA MET A 133 -6.59 3.28 3.00
C MET A 133 -6.12 2.63 4.30
N ALA A 134 -6.26 1.31 4.40
CA ALA A 134 -5.78 0.57 5.56
C ALA A 134 -4.25 0.57 5.65
N MET A 135 -3.54 0.50 4.52
CA MET A 135 -2.09 0.66 4.48
C MET A 135 -1.66 2.01 5.01
N ALA A 136 -2.25 3.10 4.52
CA ALA A 136 -1.94 4.46 4.99
C ALA A 136 -2.17 4.61 6.50
N TYR A 137 -3.32 4.14 6.99
CA TYR A 137 -3.64 4.11 8.41
C TYR A 137 -2.59 3.38 9.25
N LEU A 138 -2.14 2.20 8.81
CA LEU A 138 -1.18 1.37 9.54
C LEU A 138 0.25 1.95 9.48
N THR A 139 0.69 2.43 8.31
CA THR A 139 2.04 2.99 8.14
C THR A 139 2.18 4.39 8.74
N ALA A 140 1.07 5.08 9.00
CA ALA A 140 1.02 6.31 9.78
C ALA A 140 0.93 6.07 11.31
N TRP A 141 1.04 4.81 11.76
CA TRP A 141 0.93 4.39 13.17
C TRP A 141 -0.35 4.85 13.88
N LYS A 142 -1.45 4.99 13.15
CA LYS A 142 -2.77 5.26 13.73
C LYS A 142 -3.37 4.01 14.39
N GLY A 143 -2.77 2.84 14.16
CA GLY A 143 -3.10 1.57 14.83
C GLY A 143 -2.25 0.40 14.32
N PRO A 144 -2.76 -0.84 14.44
CA PRO A 144 -4.12 -1.21 14.85
C PRO A 144 -4.38 -0.97 16.34
N VAL A 145 -5.64 -0.72 16.71
CA VAL A 145 -6.09 -0.65 18.11
C VAL A 145 -6.93 -1.88 18.45
N LEU A 146 -7.13 -2.18 19.73
CA LEU A 146 -7.90 -3.35 20.14
C LEU A 146 -9.41 -3.14 19.95
N GLU A 147 -10.13 -4.20 19.58
CA GLU A 147 -11.60 -4.24 19.51
C GLU A 147 -12.25 -3.86 20.85
N SER A 148 -11.59 -4.15 21.98
CA SER A 148 -12.08 -3.75 23.30
C SER A 148 -11.99 -2.24 23.58
N GLU A 149 -11.17 -1.52 22.83
CA GLU A 149 -11.00 -0.06 22.96
C GLU A 149 -11.90 0.71 22.00
N ASP A 150 -12.18 0.14 20.82
CA ASP A 150 -13.08 0.70 19.82
C ASP A 150 -14.00 -0.41 19.22
N PRO A 151 -15.15 -0.71 19.87
CA PRO A 151 -16.02 -1.82 19.51
C PRO A 151 -16.80 -1.63 18.20
N TYR A 152 -16.85 -2.65 17.37
CA TYR A 152 -17.35 -2.56 16.01
C TYR A 152 -18.85 -2.28 15.86
N GLY A 153 -19.17 -1.22 15.10
CA GLY A 153 -20.52 -0.88 14.66
C GLY A 153 -21.42 -0.40 15.79
N ASP A 154 -20.87 0.27 16.80
CA ASP A 154 -21.61 1.06 17.77
C ASP A 154 -21.86 2.51 17.30
N GLY A 155 -21.19 2.92 16.20
CA GLY A 155 -21.31 4.22 15.56
C GLY A 155 -20.41 5.30 16.15
N TYR A 156 -19.38 4.93 16.91
CA TYR A 156 -18.47 5.85 17.58
C TYR A 156 -17.05 5.29 17.63
N SER A 157 -16.07 6.09 17.17
CA SER A 157 -14.65 5.76 17.28
C SER A 157 -13.93 6.79 18.16
N PRO A 158 -13.27 6.40 19.28
CA PRO A 158 -12.57 7.33 20.16
C PRO A 158 -11.31 7.94 19.52
N ASP A 159 -11.08 9.23 19.77
CA ASP A 159 -9.84 9.89 19.34
C ASP A 159 -8.65 9.55 20.26
N GLY A 160 -7.45 9.52 19.68
CA GLY A 160 -6.19 9.47 20.44
C GLY A 160 -5.83 8.10 21.03
N LEU A 161 -6.50 7.03 20.62
CA LEU A 161 -6.09 5.66 20.91
C LEU A 161 -4.68 5.40 20.39
N LYS A 162 -3.95 4.50 21.08
CA LYS A 162 -2.57 4.19 20.75
C LYS A 162 -2.48 2.85 20.01
N PRO A 163 -1.60 2.73 19.01
CA PRO A 163 -1.41 1.47 18.31
C PRO A 163 -0.96 0.39 19.29
N PHE A 164 -1.49 -0.82 19.11
CA PHE A 164 -1.05 -2.03 19.79
C PHE A 164 0.30 -2.51 19.24
N ALA A 165 0.52 -2.31 17.95
CA ALA A 165 1.71 -2.72 17.22
C ALA A 165 2.01 -1.73 16.09
N HIS A 166 3.27 -1.67 15.65
CA HIS A 166 3.68 -0.91 14.48
C HIS A 166 3.80 -1.84 13.27
N VAL A 167 3.16 -1.48 12.16
CA VAL A 167 3.30 -2.21 10.89
C VAL A 167 4.44 -1.61 10.09
N GLN A 168 5.49 -2.39 9.86
CA GLN A 168 6.75 -1.98 9.25
C GLN A 168 7.01 -2.62 7.87
N GLU A 169 6.23 -3.63 7.50
CA GLU A 169 6.30 -4.23 6.17
C GLU A 169 4.92 -4.69 5.70
N ILE A 170 4.55 -4.27 4.49
CA ILE A 170 3.33 -4.68 3.81
C ILE A 170 3.70 -5.10 2.38
N ARG A 171 3.29 -6.28 1.94
CA ARG A 171 3.55 -6.80 0.59
C ARG A 171 2.28 -6.85 -0.25
N LEU A 172 2.41 -6.46 -1.51
CA LEU A 172 1.35 -6.40 -2.49
C LEU A 172 1.55 -7.45 -3.59
N TYR A 173 0.48 -8.19 -3.85
CA TYR A 173 0.37 -9.15 -4.95
C TYR A 173 -0.73 -8.68 -5.90
N ARG A 174 -0.34 -8.06 -7.02
CA ARG A 174 -1.25 -7.47 -8.03
C ARG A 174 -1.49 -8.36 -9.25
N GLU A 175 -1.07 -9.60 -9.15
CA GLU A 175 -1.28 -10.63 -10.17
C GLU A 175 -1.58 -11.94 -9.44
N LYS A 176 -2.51 -12.72 -10.00
CA LYS A 176 -2.87 -14.01 -9.44
C LYS A 176 -1.77 -15.05 -9.67
N ASP A 177 -0.86 -15.15 -8.71
CA ASP A 177 0.11 -16.23 -8.59
C ASP A 177 -0.26 -17.11 -7.39
N ILE A 178 -0.87 -18.26 -7.68
CA ILE A 178 -1.39 -19.17 -6.65
C ILE A 178 -0.28 -19.64 -5.70
N GLU A 179 0.91 -19.95 -6.22
CA GLU A 179 1.99 -20.46 -5.38
C GLU A 179 2.61 -19.36 -4.51
N LYS A 180 2.71 -18.13 -5.02
CA LYS A 180 3.09 -16.97 -4.19
C LYS A 180 2.04 -16.65 -3.12
N LEU A 181 0.75 -16.68 -3.45
CA LEU A 181 -0.31 -16.45 -2.47
C LEU A 181 -0.29 -17.53 -1.37
N LYS A 182 -0.15 -18.81 -1.73
CA LYS A 182 0.02 -19.89 -0.74
C LYS A 182 1.25 -19.67 0.12
N ARG A 183 2.37 -19.26 -0.47
CA ARG A 183 3.61 -18.95 0.25
C ARG A 183 3.38 -17.82 1.27
N ALA A 184 2.76 -16.73 0.84
CA ALA A 184 2.44 -15.59 1.69
C ALA A 184 1.50 -15.99 2.84
N VAL A 185 0.45 -16.77 2.57
CA VAL A 185 -0.41 -17.32 3.64
C VAL A 185 0.38 -18.21 4.61
N TYR A 186 1.29 -19.03 4.10
CA TYR A 186 2.10 -19.92 4.94
C TYR A 186 3.10 -19.16 5.82
N GLU A 187 3.70 -18.10 5.30
CA GLU A 187 4.72 -17.29 5.99
C GLU A 187 4.10 -16.25 6.92
N PHE A 188 3.04 -15.58 6.48
CA PHE A 188 2.44 -14.42 7.17
C PHE A 188 1.07 -14.73 7.79
N GLY A 189 0.63 -15.99 7.73
CA GLY A 189 -0.59 -16.48 8.37
C GLY A 189 -1.86 -16.31 7.53
N ALA A 190 -2.03 -15.17 6.87
CA ALA A 190 -3.14 -14.93 5.97
C ALA A 190 -2.83 -13.83 4.94
N VAL A 191 -3.67 -13.75 3.91
CA VAL A 191 -3.57 -12.74 2.85
C VAL A 191 -4.95 -12.15 2.60
N GLN A 192 -5.09 -10.83 2.75
CA GLN A 192 -6.29 -10.12 2.31
C GLN A 192 -6.34 -10.15 0.78
N SER A 193 -7.50 -10.41 0.19
CA SER A 193 -7.64 -10.41 -1.27
C SER A 193 -9.02 -9.93 -1.69
N SER A 194 -9.03 -9.07 -2.71
CA SER A 194 -10.25 -8.59 -3.32
C SER A 194 -10.88 -9.67 -4.20
N ILE A 195 -12.20 -9.75 -4.17
CA ILE A 195 -13.00 -10.70 -4.91
C ILE A 195 -14.26 -10.00 -5.46
N TYR A 196 -14.80 -10.51 -6.56
CA TYR A 196 -16.17 -10.20 -6.92
C TYR A 196 -17.10 -11.23 -6.28
N MET A 197 -18.01 -10.75 -5.44
CA MET A 197 -19.02 -11.55 -4.77
C MET A 197 -20.40 -11.21 -5.35
N ASP A 198 -21.01 -12.19 -5.99
CA ASP A 198 -22.36 -12.09 -6.58
C ASP A 198 -23.48 -12.06 -5.52
N MET A 199 -23.13 -12.32 -4.26
CA MET A 199 -24.02 -12.25 -3.10
C MET A 199 -23.77 -10.97 -2.30
N THR A 200 -24.82 -10.44 -1.68
CA THR A 200 -24.74 -9.20 -0.88
C THR A 200 -24.87 -9.41 0.63
N SER A 201 -25.08 -10.65 1.10
CA SER A 201 -25.22 -10.98 2.51
C SER A 201 -25.07 -12.49 2.77
N SER A 202 -24.95 -12.86 4.05
CA SER A 202 -24.80 -14.26 4.51
C SER A 202 -25.94 -15.20 4.09
N ILE A 203 -27.15 -14.67 3.89
CA ILE A 203 -28.33 -15.47 3.48
C ILE A 203 -28.57 -15.48 1.96
N GLY A 204 -27.75 -14.74 1.21
CA GLY A 204 -27.84 -14.63 -0.24
C GLY A 204 -27.83 -15.98 -0.96
N ASN A 205 -28.36 -16.01 -2.18
CA ASN A 205 -28.24 -17.14 -3.08
C ASN A 205 -27.54 -16.66 -4.35
N SER A 206 -26.65 -17.49 -4.89
CA SER A 206 -26.04 -17.26 -6.20
C SER A 206 -25.89 -18.59 -6.92
N VAL A 207 -25.97 -18.57 -8.25
CA VAL A 207 -25.67 -19.73 -9.08
C VAL A 207 -24.18 -20.11 -9.01
N TYR A 208 -23.32 -19.19 -8.55
CA TYR A 208 -21.89 -19.38 -8.39
C TYR A 208 -21.50 -19.91 -7.00
N TYR A 209 -22.46 -20.06 -6.09
CA TYR A 209 -22.23 -20.50 -4.72
C TYR A 209 -22.95 -21.81 -4.38
N SER A 210 -22.18 -22.83 -4.02
CA SER A 210 -22.69 -24.07 -3.45
C SER A 210 -22.91 -23.92 -1.95
N LYS A 211 -24.18 -23.82 -1.51
CA LYS A 211 -24.52 -23.83 -0.07
C LYS A 211 -24.21 -25.15 0.62
N MET A 212 -24.22 -26.26 -0.11
CA MET A 212 -23.98 -27.59 0.44
C MET A 212 -22.50 -27.82 0.76
N ASN A 213 -21.61 -27.27 -0.07
CA ASN A 213 -20.16 -27.45 0.07
C ASN A 213 -19.43 -26.15 0.41
N TYR A 214 -20.15 -25.06 0.66
CA TYR A 214 -19.61 -23.73 0.92
C TYR A 214 -18.57 -23.31 -0.14
N ALA A 215 -18.84 -23.59 -1.42
CA ALA A 215 -17.87 -23.46 -2.49
C ALA A 215 -18.29 -22.38 -3.49
N TYR A 216 -17.40 -21.45 -3.83
CA TYR A 216 -17.64 -20.32 -4.71
C TYR A 216 -16.68 -20.30 -5.90
N CYS A 217 -17.19 -19.91 -7.07
CA CYS A 217 -16.35 -19.59 -8.23
C CYS A 217 -17.11 -18.64 -9.17
N TYR A 218 -16.61 -17.42 -9.31
CA TYR A 218 -17.06 -16.50 -10.35
C TYR A 218 -16.06 -16.49 -11.52
N PRO A 219 -16.43 -17.01 -12.69
CA PRO A 219 -15.47 -17.30 -13.78
C PRO A 219 -15.24 -16.12 -14.74
N TYR A 220 -15.81 -14.95 -14.45
CA TYR A 220 -15.76 -13.79 -15.35
C TYR A 220 -14.98 -12.66 -14.70
N GLU A 221 -14.17 -11.97 -15.50
CA GLU A 221 -13.51 -10.74 -15.06
C GLU A 221 -14.57 -9.69 -14.75
N LYS A 222 -14.50 -9.15 -13.53
CA LYS A 222 -15.39 -8.10 -13.05
C LYS A 222 -14.69 -7.31 -11.96
N LYS A 223 -15.00 -6.02 -11.87
CA LYS A 223 -14.50 -5.17 -10.78
C LYS A 223 -14.87 -5.80 -9.44
N ALA A 224 -13.87 -5.98 -8.58
CA ALA A 224 -14.07 -6.49 -7.23
C ALA A 224 -15.04 -5.58 -6.45
N ASN A 225 -15.84 -6.19 -5.58
CA ASN A 225 -16.83 -5.47 -4.75
C ASN A 225 -16.78 -5.91 -3.28
N HIS A 226 -15.85 -6.79 -2.92
CA HIS A 226 -15.73 -7.38 -1.61
C HIS A 226 -14.30 -7.78 -1.32
N ASP A 227 -13.87 -7.70 -0.07
CA ASP A 227 -12.58 -8.18 0.40
C ASP A 227 -12.78 -9.36 1.35
N ILE A 228 -11.96 -10.40 1.19
CA ILE A 228 -11.94 -11.58 2.06
C ILE A 228 -10.52 -11.88 2.51
N LEU A 229 -10.40 -12.81 3.45
CA LEU A 229 -9.11 -13.27 3.94
C LEU A 229 -8.83 -14.70 3.43
N ILE A 230 -7.74 -14.89 2.69
CA ILE A 230 -7.22 -16.21 2.34
C ILE A 230 -6.44 -16.74 3.54
N ILE A 231 -6.87 -17.88 4.08
CA ILE A 231 -6.32 -18.49 5.30
C ILE A 231 -5.83 -19.93 5.07
N GLY A 232 -5.77 -20.36 3.82
CA GLY A 232 -5.28 -21.69 3.48
C GLY A 232 -5.65 -22.13 2.09
N TRP A 233 -5.41 -23.40 1.81
CA TRP A 233 -5.72 -24.00 0.53
C TRP A 233 -5.86 -25.52 0.62
N ASP A 234 -6.52 -26.10 -0.36
CA ASP A 234 -6.57 -27.54 -0.60
C ASP A 234 -6.52 -27.81 -2.10
N ASP A 235 -5.37 -28.27 -2.59
CA ASP A 235 -5.13 -28.57 -4.01
C ASP A 235 -6.02 -29.71 -4.54
N ASN A 236 -6.59 -30.52 -3.64
CA ASN A 236 -7.46 -31.62 -3.99
C ASN A 236 -8.93 -31.34 -3.69
N TYR A 237 -9.30 -30.09 -3.39
CA TYR A 237 -10.70 -29.72 -3.18
C TYR A 237 -11.51 -30.06 -4.44
N PRO A 238 -12.53 -30.94 -4.37
CA PRO A 238 -13.17 -31.50 -5.56
C PRO A 238 -13.83 -30.44 -6.45
N ALA A 239 -13.57 -30.49 -7.75
CA ALA A 239 -14.25 -29.69 -8.76
C ALA A 239 -15.78 -29.84 -8.69
N SER A 240 -16.26 -31.04 -8.35
CA SER A 240 -17.69 -31.34 -8.21
C SER A 240 -18.35 -30.66 -7.01
N ASN A 241 -17.59 -30.03 -6.11
CA ASN A 241 -18.16 -29.30 -4.99
C ASN A 241 -18.72 -27.92 -5.39
N PHE A 242 -18.25 -27.37 -6.51
CA PHE A 242 -18.70 -26.10 -7.06
C PHE A 242 -19.97 -26.26 -7.88
N THR A 243 -20.81 -25.22 -7.92
CA THR A 243 -22.00 -25.18 -8.79
C THR A 243 -21.64 -24.84 -10.23
N TYR A 244 -20.56 -24.08 -10.43
CA TYR A 244 -19.97 -23.83 -11.74
C TYR A 244 -19.05 -24.98 -12.16
N ASN A 245 -18.98 -25.25 -13.46
CA ASN A 245 -18.14 -26.32 -14.00
C ASN A 245 -16.67 -25.87 -14.09
N VAL A 246 -15.98 -25.87 -12.95
CA VAL A 246 -14.53 -25.68 -12.87
C VAL A 246 -13.81 -26.89 -13.48
N LYS A 247 -12.69 -26.66 -14.17
CA LYS A 247 -11.95 -27.68 -14.91
C LYS A 247 -11.08 -28.56 -14.01
N GLY A 248 -10.57 -28.01 -12.90
CA GLY A 248 -9.64 -28.66 -11.99
C GLY A 248 -10.13 -28.69 -10.55
N ASN A 249 -9.57 -29.63 -9.78
CA ASN A 249 -9.63 -29.56 -8.33
C ASN A 249 -8.73 -28.42 -7.85
N GLY A 250 -9.01 -27.92 -6.64
CA GLY A 250 -8.19 -26.92 -5.99
C GLY A 250 -8.98 -25.71 -5.56
N ALA A 251 -8.81 -25.31 -4.30
CA ALA A 251 -9.45 -24.13 -3.75
C ALA A 251 -8.57 -23.45 -2.70
N PHE A 252 -8.69 -22.13 -2.62
CA PHE A 252 -8.34 -21.40 -1.43
C PHE A 252 -9.39 -21.62 -0.34
N ILE A 253 -8.95 -21.64 0.90
CA ILE A 253 -9.81 -21.61 2.09
C ILE A 253 -9.86 -20.15 2.52
N CYS A 254 -11.06 -19.57 2.53
CA CYS A 254 -11.27 -18.15 2.73
C CYS A 254 -12.18 -17.91 3.95
N GLN A 255 -11.86 -16.88 4.73
CA GLN A 255 -12.72 -16.32 5.77
C GLN A 255 -13.44 -15.10 5.22
N ASN A 256 -14.75 -15.07 5.40
CA ASN A 256 -15.60 -13.95 5.04
C ASN A 256 -15.86 -13.06 6.28
N SER A 257 -16.39 -11.87 6.04
CA SER A 257 -16.75 -10.85 7.03
C SER A 257 -18.26 -10.76 7.27
N TRP A 258 -19.01 -11.85 7.07
CA TRP A 258 -20.47 -11.90 7.21
C TRP A 258 -20.95 -12.75 8.39
N GLY A 259 -20.08 -12.89 9.40
CA GLY A 259 -20.35 -13.65 10.61
C GLY A 259 -20.38 -15.18 10.42
N GLU A 260 -20.48 -15.88 11.54
CA GLU A 260 -20.41 -17.36 11.59
C GLU A 260 -21.55 -18.06 10.84
N LYS A 261 -22.66 -17.37 10.55
CA LYS A 261 -23.79 -17.96 9.84
C LYS A 261 -23.53 -18.14 8.34
N PHE A 262 -22.52 -17.48 7.79
CA PHE A 262 -22.12 -17.67 6.41
C PHE A 262 -21.22 -18.91 6.28
N GLY A 263 -21.40 -19.72 5.23
CA GLY A 263 -20.50 -20.83 4.96
C GLY A 263 -20.45 -21.89 6.07
N GLU A 264 -19.24 -22.41 6.30
CA GLU A 264 -18.87 -23.26 7.43
C GLU A 264 -18.27 -22.37 8.53
N ASP A 265 -19.10 -21.83 9.41
CA ASP A 265 -18.67 -20.94 10.50
C ASP A 265 -17.83 -19.74 10.00
N GLY A 266 -18.35 -19.01 9.00
CA GLY A 266 -17.68 -17.88 8.34
C GLY A 266 -16.67 -18.27 7.25
N ILE A 267 -16.41 -19.57 7.06
CA ILE A 267 -15.41 -20.08 6.12
C ILE A 267 -16.06 -20.62 4.85
N PHE A 268 -15.39 -20.45 3.73
CA PHE A 268 -15.82 -20.96 2.44
C PHE A 268 -14.62 -21.26 1.53
N TYR A 269 -14.84 -22.00 0.46
CA TYR A 269 -13.82 -22.43 -0.48
C TYR A 269 -13.98 -21.65 -1.78
N VAL A 270 -12.92 -21.00 -2.25
CA VAL A 270 -12.93 -20.30 -3.54
C VAL A 270 -12.03 -21.03 -4.52
N SER A 271 -12.58 -21.38 -5.68
CA SER A 271 -11.82 -22.09 -6.72
C SER A 271 -10.57 -21.31 -7.13
N TYR A 272 -9.49 -22.03 -7.43
CA TYR A 272 -8.34 -21.43 -8.12
C TYR A 272 -8.70 -20.84 -9.48
N GLU A 273 -9.83 -21.24 -10.08
CA GLU A 273 -10.35 -20.72 -11.34
C GLU A 273 -11.22 -19.46 -11.19
N ASP A 274 -11.44 -18.94 -9.97
CA ASP A 274 -12.12 -17.65 -9.79
C ASP A 274 -11.35 -16.54 -10.51
N ALA A 275 -12.04 -15.72 -11.30
CA ALA A 275 -11.39 -14.76 -12.18
C ALA A 275 -10.86 -13.51 -11.46
N VAL A 276 -11.34 -13.22 -10.24
CA VAL A 276 -11.02 -11.97 -9.54
C VAL A 276 -10.12 -12.22 -8.32
N LEU A 277 -10.40 -13.27 -7.54
CA LEU A 277 -9.63 -13.57 -6.34
C LEU A 277 -8.14 -13.75 -6.66
N GLY A 278 -7.28 -13.08 -5.89
CA GLY A 278 -5.84 -13.13 -6.04
C GLY A 278 -5.27 -12.11 -7.02
N GLY A 279 -6.11 -11.41 -7.79
CA GLY A 279 -5.67 -10.33 -8.68
C GLY A 279 -5.19 -9.09 -7.93
N THR A 280 -5.66 -8.87 -6.72
CA THR A 280 -5.11 -7.84 -5.81
C THR A 280 -5.17 -8.37 -4.39
N SER A 281 -4.01 -8.52 -3.76
CA SER A 281 -3.88 -9.13 -2.45
C SER A 281 -2.78 -8.48 -1.62
N VAL A 282 -2.94 -8.51 -0.30
CA VAL A 282 -2.08 -7.82 0.66
C VAL A 282 -1.70 -8.77 1.78
N ALA A 283 -0.40 -8.82 2.09
CA ALA A 283 0.13 -9.47 3.28
C ALA A 283 0.77 -8.43 4.20
N TYR A 284 0.40 -8.44 5.47
CA TYR A 284 1.01 -7.62 6.51
C TYR A 284 2.14 -8.42 7.15
N SER A 285 3.36 -8.30 6.60
CA SER A 285 4.47 -9.21 6.85
C SER A 285 5.41 -8.76 7.97
N GLY A 286 5.40 -7.48 8.32
CA GLY A 286 6.21 -6.90 9.38
C GLY A 286 5.33 -6.23 10.42
N ILE A 287 5.00 -6.96 11.49
CA ILE A 287 4.26 -6.42 12.65
C ILE A 287 5.21 -6.47 13.84
N GLU A 288 5.52 -5.30 14.38
CA GLU A 288 6.51 -5.11 15.43
C GLU A 288 5.86 -4.49 16.68
N ALA A 289 6.51 -4.66 17.83
CA ALA A 289 6.13 -3.97 19.04
C ALA A 289 6.33 -2.44 18.89
N THR A 290 5.62 -1.65 19.70
CA THR A 290 5.63 -0.19 19.61
C THR A 290 6.84 0.48 20.26
N ASP A 291 7.74 -0.30 20.86
CA ASP A 291 9.03 0.15 21.41
C ASP A 291 10.17 0.04 20.39
N ASN A 292 9.87 -0.21 19.11
CA ASN A 292 10.86 -0.30 18.05
C ASN A 292 11.47 1.05 17.64
N TYR A 293 10.73 2.15 17.84
CA TYR A 293 11.12 3.54 17.58
C TYR A 293 10.26 4.47 18.44
N ASP A 294 10.76 5.65 18.78
CA ASP A 294 10.04 6.63 19.62
C ASP A 294 9.24 7.67 18.81
N ASN A 295 9.76 8.11 17.65
CA ASN A 295 9.11 9.12 16.83
C ASN A 295 9.00 8.70 15.36
N LEU A 296 7.92 9.17 14.71
CA LEU A 296 7.65 9.06 13.29
C LEU A 296 7.52 10.47 12.69
N TYR A 297 8.34 10.77 11.69
CA TYR A 297 8.23 11.97 10.87
C TYR A 297 7.63 11.61 9.51
N GLN A 298 6.53 12.26 9.15
CA GLN A 298 5.77 12.01 7.94
C GLN A 298 4.93 13.24 7.55
N SER A 299 4.44 13.26 6.31
CA SER A 299 3.52 14.26 5.78
C SER A 299 2.58 13.60 4.75
N ASP A 300 2.28 12.31 4.91
CA ASP A 300 1.53 11.50 3.94
C ASP A 300 0.49 10.63 4.64
N GLU A 301 -0.50 11.29 5.25
CA GLU A 301 -1.50 10.67 6.13
C GLU A 301 -2.49 9.76 5.38
N CYS A 302 -2.76 10.05 4.11
CA CYS A 302 -3.48 9.21 3.15
C CYS A 302 -2.54 8.27 2.38
N GLY A 303 -1.22 8.40 2.53
CA GLY A 303 -0.22 7.52 1.94
C GLY A 303 -0.23 7.52 0.41
N TRP A 304 -0.02 6.33 -0.18
CA TRP A 304 0.15 6.17 -1.63
C TRP A 304 -1.18 6.33 -2.40
N VAL A 305 -1.43 7.55 -2.89
CA VAL A 305 -2.60 7.94 -3.71
C VAL A 305 -2.18 8.28 -5.14
N ALA A 306 -0.96 8.78 -5.33
CA ALA A 306 -0.40 9.18 -6.62
C ALA A 306 1.05 8.68 -6.76
N GLN A 307 1.62 8.92 -7.93
CA GLN A 307 3.02 8.62 -8.22
C GLN A 307 3.69 9.77 -8.96
N LEU A 308 4.99 9.95 -8.70
CA LEU A 308 5.85 10.90 -9.38
C LEU A 308 7.09 10.20 -9.99
N GLY A 309 7.64 10.84 -11.01
CA GLY A 309 8.83 10.36 -11.72
C GLY A 309 9.10 11.14 -12.99
N TYR A 310 9.88 10.53 -13.88
CA TYR A 310 10.42 11.20 -15.06
C TYR A 310 10.24 10.39 -16.35
N GLY A 311 9.19 9.56 -16.43
CA GLY A 311 8.96 8.68 -17.57
C GLY A 311 10.04 7.60 -17.69
N LYS A 312 10.59 7.16 -16.56
CA LYS A 312 11.62 6.10 -16.47
C LYS A 312 11.53 5.40 -15.13
N ASP A 313 12.09 4.19 -15.09
CA ASP A 313 12.08 3.29 -13.94
C ASP A 313 12.82 3.79 -12.70
N SER A 314 13.54 4.91 -12.78
CA SER A 314 14.41 5.40 -11.72
C SER A 314 14.26 6.89 -11.47
N CYS A 315 14.18 7.27 -10.20
CA CYS A 315 14.22 8.65 -9.75
C CYS A 315 14.86 8.76 -8.36
N TYR A 316 14.98 9.98 -7.89
CA TYR A 316 15.33 10.30 -6.53
C TYR A 316 14.19 11.11 -5.92
N PHE A 317 13.90 10.88 -4.66
CA PHE A 317 12.95 11.68 -3.88
C PHE A 317 13.47 11.88 -2.47
N ALA A 318 13.09 12.98 -1.82
CA ALA A 318 13.55 13.33 -0.49
C ALA A 318 12.47 14.07 0.28
N ASN A 319 12.46 13.93 1.60
CA ASN A 319 11.71 14.79 2.51
C ASN A 319 12.66 15.36 3.55
N ALA A 320 12.42 16.63 3.91
CA ALA A 320 13.07 17.28 5.03
C ALA A 320 12.15 17.35 6.24
N TYR A 321 12.76 17.22 7.42
CA TYR A 321 12.08 17.17 8.72
C TYR A 321 12.87 17.97 9.74
N THR A 322 12.21 18.49 10.76
CA THR A 322 12.88 19.13 11.90
C THR A 322 12.84 18.22 13.11
N ALA A 323 14.00 17.83 13.62
CA ALA A 323 14.10 16.98 14.79
C ALA A 323 13.44 17.66 16.00
N GLY A 324 12.51 16.99 16.66
CA GLY A 324 11.79 17.51 17.83
C GLY A 324 12.65 17.53 19.09
N GLU A 325 13.61 16.61 19.18
CA GLU A 325 14.52 16.44 20.31
C GLU A 325 15.86 15.86 19.83
N ASP A 326 16.79 15.65 20.77
CA ASP A 326 18.03 14.94 20.49
C ASP A 326 17.73 13.45 20.28
N GLU A 327 17.98 12.95 19.08
CA GLU A 327 17.50 11.64 18.63
C GLU A 327 18.49 10.94 17.69
N TRP A 328 18.27 9.65 17.50
CA TRP A 328 18.93 8.81 16.51
C TRP A 328 17.96 8.52 15.39
N LEU A 329 18.28 8.91 14.16
CA LEU A 329 17.60 8.42 12.97
C LEU A 329 18.06 6.99 12.68
N GLU A 330 17.12 6.06 12.68
CA GLU A 330 17.42 4.62 12.61
C GLU A 330 16.84 3.95 11.37
N ALA A 331 15.78 4.48 10.79
CA ALA A 331 15.16 3.91 9.59
C ALA A 331 14.44 4.93 8.72
N ALA A 332 14.21 4.55 7.46
CA ALA A 332 13.37 5.28 6.51
C ALA A 332 12.29 4.35 5.95
N GLY A 333 11.07 4.85 5.82
CA GLY A 333 9.92 4.07 5.33
C GLY A 333 9.35 4.62 4.03
N PHE A 334 9.22 3.78 3.02
CA PHE A 334 8.71 4.21 1.71
C PHE A 334 8.11 3.04 0.93
N TYR A 335 7.40 3.38 -0.14
CA TYR A 335 6.74 2.40 -1.00
C TYR A 335 7.64 1.94 -2.14
N ALA A 336 7.71 0.62 -2.33
CA ALA A 336 8.14 0.02 -3.58
C ALA A 336 6.91 -0.11 -4.48
N THR A 337 6.83 0.70 -5.53
CA THR A 337 5.64 0.75 -6.37
C THR A 337 5.49 -0.48 -7.27
N GLU A 338 6.61 -1.12 -7.61
CA GLU A 338 6.67 -2.34 -8.42
C GLU A 338 7.52 -3.45 -7.77
N LYS A 339 7.44 -4.65 -8.33
CA LYS A 339 8.28 -5.80 -7.97
C LYS A 339 9.75 -5.53 -8.33
N ASN A 340 10.66 -6.25 -7.68
CA ASN A 340 12.10 -6.20 -7.95
C ASN A 340 12.73 -4.79 -7.82
N THR A 341 12.14 -3.94 -6.99
CA THR A 341 12.56 -2.56 -6.77
C THR A 341 13.87 -2.53 -5.99
N SER A 342 14.88 -1.82 -6.50
CA SER A 342 16.13 -1.55 -5.77
C SER A 342 16.16 -0.13 -5.23
N TYR A 343 16.87 0.09 -4.13
CA TYR A 343 16.92 1.39 -3.48
C TYR A 343 18.30 1.68 -2.87
N LYS A 344 18.53 2.97 -2.66
CA LYS A 344 19.59 3.50 -1.79
C LYS A 344 19.02 4.65 -0.97
N VAL A 345 19.19 4.59 0.34
CA VAL A 345 18.80 5.65 1.29
C VAL A 345 20.01 6.51 1.61
N TYR A 346 19.82 7.82 1.66
CA TYR A 346 20.81 8.83 2.01
C TYR A 346 20.26 9.73 3.11
N VAL A 347 21.13 10.24 3.97
CA VAL A 347 20.77 11.12 5.08
C VAL A 347 21.64 12.37 5.07
N ILE A 348 21.01 13.53 5.23
CA ILE A 348 21.65 14.83 5.42
C ILE A 348 21.23 15.32 6.81
N PRO A 349 22.08 15.15 7.86
CA PRO A 349 21.68 15.43 9.25
C PRO A 349 21.52 16.93 9.56
N GLU A 350 22.19 17.79 8.80
CA GLU A 350 22.07 19.25 8.88
C GLU A 350 21.67 19.77 7.49
N PHE A 351 20.37 19.84 7.23
CA PHE A 351 19.82 20.26 5.95
C PHE A 351 19.54 21.77 5.92
N ASP A 352 20.22 22.48 5.03
CA ASP A 352 20.15 23.94 4.87
C ASP A 352 19.42 24.39 3.59
N GLY A 353 18.78 23.45 2.88
CA GLY A 353 18.14 23.67 1.58
C GLY A 353 18.94 23.14 0.39
N GLU A 354 20.20 22.74 0.56
CA GLU A 354 20.99 22.12 -0.51
C GLU A 354 20.94 20.58 -0.47
N LEU A 355 20.33 19.96 -1.49
CA LEU A 355 20.38 18.51 -1.72
C LEU A 355 21.35 18.18 -2.87
N LYS A 356 22.48 17.55 -2.56
CA LYS A 356 23.47 17.09 -3.55
C LYS A 356 23.96 15.68 -3.21
N LEU A 357 23.47 14.68 -3.94
CA LEU A 357 23.78 13.27 -3.66
C LEU A 357 24.96 12.72 -4.45
N SER A 358 25.47 13.43 -5.47
CA SER A 358 26.57 12.95 -6.33
C SER A 358 27.86 12.53 -5.60
N SER A 359 28.05 12.97 -4.35
CA SER A 359 29.19 12.56 -3.48
C SER A 359 28.77 11.90 -2.17
N ALA A 360 27.46 11.73 -1.94
CA ALA A 360 26.93 11.14 -0.73
C ALA A 360 27.10 9.62 -0.76
N LYS A 361 27.43 9.03 0.41
CA LYS A 361 27.38 7.58 0.59
C LYS A 361 25.98 7.19 1.05
N PRO A 362 25.43 6.06 0.56
CA PRO A 362 24.17 5.57 1.08
C PRO A 362 24.33 5.19 2.55
N ALA A 363 23.32 5.50 3.35
CA ALA A 363 23.15 5.06 4.73
C ALA A 363 22.50 3.67 4.80
N ALA A 364 21.86 3.21 3.72
CA ALA A 364 21.43 1.83 3.50
C ALA A 364 21.20 1.61 1.99
N GLU A 365 21.33 0.36 1.52
CA GLU A 365 20.96 -0.02 0.16
C GLU A 365 20.44 -1.46 0.10
N GLY A 366 19.56 -1.74 -0.85
CA GLY A 366 18.95 -3.07 -0.96
C GLY A 366 18.00 -3.24 -2.13
N LYS A 367 17.23 -4.33 -2.08
CA LYS A 367 16.22 -4.68 -3.08
C LYS A 367 15.02 -5.35 -2.42
N PHE A 368 13.83 -5.03 -2.91
CA PHE A 368 12.58 -5.66 -2.57
C PHE A 368 12.11 -6.56 -3.71
N THR A 369 11.66 -7.76 -3.40
CA THR A 369 11.11 -8.68 -4.40
C THR A 369 9.67 -8.29 -4.78
N ASP A 370 8.84 -7.98 -3.78
CA ASP A 370 7.43 -7.68 -3.96
C ASP A 370 7.20 -6.16 -3.89
N ALA A 371 6.15 -5.66 -4.56
CA ALA A 371 5.68 -4.29 -4.35
C ALA A 371 5.10 -4.14 -2.93
N GLY A 372 5.03 -2.92 -2.40
CA GLY A 372 4.44 -2.67 -1.08
C GLY A 372 5.10 -1.55 -0.29
N TYR A 373 4.99 -1.60 1.03
CA TYR A 373 5.60 -0.65 1.95
C TYR A 373 6.68 -1.34 2.78
N TYR A 374 7.80 -0.65 2.98
CA TYR A 374 8.95 -1.18 3.68
C TYR A 374 9.60 -0.12 4.56
N THR A 375 9.92 -0.50 5.80
CA THR A 375 10.80 0.25 6.70
C THR A 375 12.21 -0.30 6.63
N VAL A 376 13.13 0.51 6.09
CA VAL A 376 14.54 0.18 5.89
C VAL A 376 15.35 0.72 7.04
N LYS A 377 15.98 -0.19 7.81
CA LYS A 377 16.97 0.19 8.82
C LYS A 377 18.22 0.74 8.14
N LEU A 378 18.74 1.83 8.69
CA LEU A 378 20.05 2.36 8.31
C LEU A 378 21.15 1.40 8.79
N ASP A 379 22.24 1.34 8.05
CA ASP A 379 23.41 0.51 8.41
C ASP A 379 23.99 0.92 9.77
N GLU A 380 23.97 2.23 10.05
CA GLU A 380 24.34 2.84 11.33
C GLU A 380 23.36 3.98 11.65
N PRO A 381 22.92 4.14 12.91
CA PRO A 381 22.08 5.27 13.31
C PRO A 381 22.77 6.62 13.06
N VAL A 382 22.01 7.62 12.64
CA VAL A 382 22.50 8.99 12.39
C VAL A 382 22.05 9.92 13.52
N GLN A 383 23.01 10.65 14.08
CA GLN A 383 22.76 11.60 15.16
C GLN A 383 21.99 12.83 14.64
N LEU A 384 20.91 13.19 15.32
CA LEU A 384 20.13 14.40 15.08
C LEU A 384 20.10 15.26 16.35
N GLU A 385 20.10 16.58 16.18
CA GLU A 385 20.04 17.55 17.28
C GLU A 385 18.69 18.27 17.29
N ALA A 386 18.15 18.53 18.48
CA ALA A 386 16.86 19.17 18.63
C ALA A 386 16.75 20.51 17.86
N GLY A 387 15.69 20.67 17.09
CA GLY A 387 15.40 21.86 16.29
C GLY A 387 16.24 21.99 15.01
N VAL A 388 17.13 21.04 14.72
CA VAL A 388 17.89 21.00 13.48
C VAL A 388 17.08 20.29 12.41
N LYS A 389 17.04 20.89 11.21
CA LYS A 389 16.43 20.27 10.05
C LYS A 389 17.37 19.22 9.48
N PHE A 390 16.84 18.05 9.14
CA PHE A 390 17.53 16.99 8.44
C PHE A 390 16.73 16.58 7.20
N ALA A 391 17.36 15.91 6.25
CA ALA A 391 16.68 15.34 5.09
C ALA A 391 17.02 13.87 4.91
N VAL A 392 16.01 13.10 4.53
CA VAL A 392 16.16 11.72 4.06
C VAL A 392 15.89 11.72 2.58
N ALA A 393 16.77 11.10 1.80
CA ALA A 393 16.60 10.96 0.36
C ALA A 393 16.72 9.49 -0.06
N VAL A 394 15.98 9.11 -1.08
CA VAL A 394 15.96 7.76 -1.64
C VAL A 394 16.22 7.85 -3.13
N GLN A 395 17.22 7.11 -3.60
CA GLN A 395 17.29 6.70 -5.00
C GLN A 395 16.50 5.41 -5.14
N ILE A 396 15.53 5.37 -6.04
CA ILE A 396 14.70 4.18 -6.27
C ILE A 396 14.76 3.79 -7.74
N THR A 397 14.78 2.48 -8.00
CA THR A 397 14.62 1.92 -9.34
C THR A 397 13.61 0.79 -9.29
N SER A 398 12.46 0.99 -9.91
CA SER A 398 11.32 0.07 -9.96
C SER A 398 11.10 -0.37 -11.41
N PRO A 399 11.63 -1.54 -11.84
CA PRO A 399 11.59 -1.96 -13.24
C PRO A 399 10.18 -1.94 -13.84
N GLY A 400 10.03 -1.28 -14.99
CA GLY A 400 8.74 -1.15 -15.70
C GLY A 400 7.87 0.01 -15.25
N SER A 401 8.22 0.70 -14.16
CA SER A 401 7.52 1.93 -13.75
C SER A 401 7.98 3.14 -14.58
N GLU A 402 7.07 4.07 -14.82
CA GLU A 402 7.42 5.41 -15.34
C GLU A 402 7.52 6.46 -14.21
N TYR A 403 6.89 6.15 -13.07
CA TYR A 403 6.69 7.03 -11.92
C TYR A 403 6.95 6.26 -10.62
N PRO A 404 8.23 5.99 -10.26
CA PRO A 404 8.53 5.04 -9.21
C PRO A 404 8.37 5.59 -7.78
N ALA A 405 8.20 6.91 -7.58
CA ALA A 405 8.02 7.50 -6.25
C ALA A 405 6.52 7.60 -5.91
N ALA A 406 6.09 7.03 -4.78
CA ALA A 406 4.73 7.19 -4.28
C ALA A 406 4.53 8.59 -3.64
N ALA A 407 3.33 9.13 -3.80
CA ALA A 407 2.94 10.42 -3.23
C ALA A 407 1.49 10.41 -2.72
N GLU A 408 1.21 11.27 -1.75
CA GLU A 408 -0.12 11.69 -1.33
C GLU A 408 -0.57 12.90 -2.16
N SER A 409 -1.83 12.92 -2.59
CA SER A 409 -2.43 14.06 -3.27
C SER A 409 -3.94 14.14 -3.07
N GLN A 410 -4.52 15.30 -3.39
CA GLN A 410 -5.97 15.50 -3.46
C GLN A 410 -6.51 15.03 -4.83
N ALA A 411 -6.49 13.72 -5.07
CA ALA A 411 -6.88 13.10 -6.33
C ALA A 411 -8.40 13.03 -6.55
N ASP A 412 -9.18 12.85 -5.47
CA ASP A 412 -10.63 12.71 -5.54
C ASP A 412 -11.33 13.18 -4.24
N GLU A 413 -12.65 12.96 -4.13
CA GLU A 413 -13.43 13.34 -2.94
C GLU A 413 -12.98 12.64 -1.64
N MET A 414 -12.38 11.45 -1.73
CA MET A 414 -11.92 10.69 -0.58
C MET A 414 -10.61 11.26 -0.03
N THR A 415 -9.78 11.91 -0.85
CA THR A 415 -8.50 12.50 -0.41
C THR A 415 -8.47 14.02 -0.45
N LYS A 416 -9.61 14.68 -0.72
CA LYS A 416 -9.70 16.15 -0.83
C LYS A 416 -9.27 16.91 0.43
N ASP A 417 -9.32 16.27 1.59
CA ASP A 417 -8.97 16.87 2.88
C ASP A 417 -7.52 16.55 3.30
N ALA A 418 -6.73 15.88 2.44
CA ALA A 418 -5.30 15.71 2.66
C ALA A 418 -4.61 17.09 2.78
N ASP A 419 -3.81 17.27 3.82
CA ASP A 419 -2.96 18.46 3.95
C ASP A 419 -1.75 18.28 3.05
N LEU A 420 -1.54 19.22 2.13
CA LEU A 420 -0.42 19.20 1.18
C LEU A 420 0.53 20.38 1.41
N THR A 421 0.47 20.95 2.62
CA THR A 421 1.24 22.13 3.05
C THR A 421 2.14 21.84 4.25
N ASP A 422 2.09 20.61 4.76
CA ASP A 422 2.83 20.11 5.91
C ASP A 422 4.09 19.32 5.52
N GLY A 423 4.34 19.13 4.23
CA GLY A 423 5.52 18.49 3.69
C GLY A 423 6.67 19.45 3.41
N GLU A 424 7.84 18.86 3.14
CA GLU A 424 8.99 19.56 2.55
C GLU A 424 9.71 18.57 1.63
N GLY A 425 8.97 18.15 0.60
CA GLY A 425 9.35 17.09 -0.32
C GLY A 425 10.00 17.60 -1.60
N TYR A 426 10.98 16.84 -2.11
CA TYR A 426 11.69 17.14 -3.35
C TYR A 426 11.85 15.91 -4.22
N ILE A 427 11.72 16.07 -5.54
CA ILE A 427 11.99 15.02 -6.54
C ILE A 427 13.12 15.42 -7.47
N SER A 428 13.93 14.45 -7.90
CA SER A 428 15.06 14.66 -8.81
C SER A 428 15.25 13.50 -9.78
N SER A 429 15.68 13.81 -11.00
CA SER A 429 16.00 12.82 -12.03
C SER A 429 17.46 12.31 -11.96
N ASN A 430 18.32 13.05 -11.24
CA ASN A 430 19.78 12.86 -11.22
C ASN A 430 20.41 12.90 -9.81
N GLY A 431 19.67 13.32 -8.78
CA GLY A 431 20.15 13.41 -7.40
C GLY A 431 20.90 14.72 -7.06
N ASP A 432 21.03 15.65 -8.01
CA ASP A 432 21.76 16.92 -7.84
C ASP A 432 20.90 18.16 -8.11
N SER A 433 19.84 18.02 -8.92
CA SER A 433 18.90 19.09 -9.23
C SER A 433 17.51 18.67 -8.82
N TRP A 434 16.94 19.40 -7.87
CA TRP A 434 15.73 19.00 -7.15
C TRP A 434 14.61 20.01 -7.40
N THR A 435 13.39 19.48 -7.49
CA THR A 435 12.16 20.25 -7.66
C THR A 435 11.27 19.99 -6.46
N SER A 436 10.70 21.05 -5.86
CA SER A 436 9.73 20.90 -4.78
C SER A 436 8.50 20.13 -5.26
N ALA A 437 8.12 19.08 -4.52
CA ALA A 437 6.94 18.27 -4.82
C ALA A 437 5.64 19.05 -4.59
N GLU A 438 5.58 19.81 -3.50
CA GLU A 438 4.42 20.62 -3.14
C GLU A 438 4.21 21.78 -4.13
N GLU A 439 5.25 22.58 -4.38
CA GLU A 439 5.12 23.78 -5.21
C GLU A 439 4.84 23.44 -6.68
N GLN A 440 5.44 22.36 -7.19
CA GLN A 440 5.36 22.01 -8.62
C GLN A 440 4.21 21.03 -8.93
N TYR A 441 3.90 20.11 -8.03
CA TYR A 441 2.97 19.01 -8.28
C TYR A 441 1.82 18.93 -7.28
N GLN A 442 1.78 19.79 -6.25
CA GLN A 442 0.73 19.82 -5.24
C GLN A 442 0.52 18.43 -4.61
N CYS A 443 1.60 17.86 -4.09
CA CYS A 443 1.61 16.53 -3.48
C CYS A 443 2.71 16.41 -2.44
N ASN A 444 2.53 15.48 -1.51
CA ASN A 444 3.53 15.10 -0.51
C ASN A 444 4.16 13.76 -0.89
N LEU A 445 5.49 13.66 -0.85
CA LEU A 445 6.18 12.39 -1.12
C LEU A 445 6.03 11.44 0.06
N CYS A 446 5.71 10.18 -0.23
CA CYS A 446 5.55 9.13 0.79
C CYS A 446 6.90 8.58 1.28
N LEU A 447 7.61 9.38 2.08
CA LEU A 447 8.92 9.03 2.64
C LEU A 447 8.96 9.34 4.13
N LYS A 448 8.80 8.34 4.99
CA LYS A 448 8.80 8.49 6.45
C LYS A 448 10.20 8.34 7.04
N ALA A 449 10.44 8.97 8.19
CA ALA A 449 11.67 8.82 8.97
C ALA A 449 11.35 8.36 10.40
N TYR A 450 12.09 7.36 10.89
CA TYR A 450 11.89 6.73 12.18
C TYR A 450 13.09 6.97 13.09
N THR A 451 12.82 7.46 14.30
CA THR A 451 13.87 7.85 15.23
C THR A 451 13.63 7.31 16.64
N SER A 452 14.71 7.18 17.40
CA SER A 452 14.69 6.81 18.82
C SER A 452 15.36 7.90 19.64
N LYS A 453 14.86 8.16 20.85
CA LYS A 453 15.37 9.20 21.74
C LYS A 453 16.82 8.92 22.11
N ARG A 454 17.67 9.94 22.04
CA ARG A 454 19.02 9.84 22.57
C ARG A 454 18.95 10.01 24.09
N SER A 455 19.23 8.94 24.83
CA SER A 455 19.30 9.00 26.30
C SER A 455 20.28 10.11 26.72
N ALA A 456 19.86 10.98 27.64
CA ALA A 456 20.78 11.92 28.27
C ALA A 456 21.69 11.14 29.24
N ASP A 457 22.95 10.94 28.85
CA ASP A 457 23.99 10.35 29.71
C ASP A 457 24.22 11.16 31.00
#